data_AF-A0A849IKJ0-F1
#
_entry.id   AF-A0A849IKJ0-F1
#
_cell.length_a   1.000
_cell.length_b   1.000
_cell.length_c   1.000
_cell.angle_alpha   90.00
_cell.angle_beta   90.00
_cell.angle_gamma   90.00
#
_symmetry.space_group_name_H-M   'P 1'
#
loop_
_entity.id
_entity.type
_entity.pdbx_description
1 polymer ?
#
loop_
_entity_poly.entity_id
_entity_poly.type
_entity_poly.pdbx_seq_one_letter_code
_entity_poly.pdbx_strand_id
1 'polypeptide(L)'
;ANGGSLGFFKRGMMVKPFDDAVFSMKAGEISAPVRTDFGFHIIRLDAVKPEKVKTIDEVHDEIVHEIRKQEAGKRFSESADGFSNKVYEQSGSLQPAADAYKLQVKESGWIDASGNGDAEFPANPKLLKAIFSSDSLKKKQNTEAVEVSTNVLVSAHVTQEKPAYTKPQSEVEEEIRKRILAKKAEDAAVAEGKDALAKLQSGKEAAVNWKDQVALSRRSAPPGMDPSVAQAVLRADVKTLPAYVGVESPQGYRVVKIVKLVAAPQPSVEEVQGFGKKIAGAESEQELGSYFTSLKSRAKITVNRKLVAPQAQ
;
A
#
# COMPACT_ATOMS: atom_id res chain seq x y z
N ALA A 1 27.07 3.89 -45.76
CA ALA A 1 27.06 2.40 -45.77
C ALA A 1 28.24 1.91 -44.94
N ASN A 2 28.04 1.01 -43.97
CA ASN A 2 29.04 0.62 -42.95
C ASN A 2 30.20 -0.26 -43.49
N GLY A 3 30.70 0.02 -44.70
CA GLY A 3 31.87 -0.66 -45.28
C GLY A 3 31.76 -2.18 -45.43
N GLY A 4 30.55 -2.76 -45.35
CA GLY A 4 30.34 -4.22 -45.41
C GLY A 4 30.59 -4.98 -44.11
N SER A 5 30.73 -4.31 -42.95
CA SER A 5 30.94 -4.98 -41.67
C SER A 5 29.67 -5.67 -41.15
N LEU A 6 29.79 -6.93 -40.73
CA LEU A 6 28.71 -7.76 -40.19
C LEU A 6 28.71 -7.85 -38.65
N GLY A 7 29.71 -7.26 -37.98
CA GLY A 7 29.91 -7.41 -36.54
C GLY A 7 30.31 -8.83 -36.12
N PHE A 8 30.24 -9.13 -34.82
CA PHE A 8 30.46 -10.47 -34.30
C PHE A 8 29.18 -11.31 -34.37
N PHE A 9 29.28 -12.52 -34.91
CA PHE A 9 28.18 -13.47 -34.98
C PHE A 9 28.66 -14.87 -34.55
N LYS A 10 27.72 -15.72 -34.15
CA LYS A 10 27.97 -17.12 -33.79
C LYS A 10 27.73 -18.03 -34.99
N ARG A 11 28.30 -19.24 -34.95
CA ARG A 11 28.01 -20.28 -35.95
C ARG A 11 26.50 -20.57 -35.97
N GLY A 12 25.93 -20.72 -37.16
CA GLY A 12 24.50 -20.93 -37.41
C GLY A 12 23.72 -19.63 -37.67
N MET A 13 24.36 -18.46 -37.64
CA MET A 13 23.71 -17.18 -37.92
C MET A 13 23.76 -16.77 -39.40
N MET A 14 24.66 -17.34 -40.20
CA MET A 14 24.73 -17.11 -41.66
C MET A 14 24.38 -18.38 -42.44
N VAL A 15 24.19 -18.24 -43.75
CA VAL A 15 23.97 -19.40 -44.63
C VAL A 15 25.14 -20.37 -44.59
N LYS A 16 24.85 -21.67 -44.67
CA LYS A 16 25.84 -22.74 -44.49
C LYS A 16 27.14 -22.55 -45.27
N PRO A 17 27.14 -22.22 -46.59
CA PRO A 17 28.40 -22.03 -47.32
C PRO A 17 29.22 -20.84 -46.82
N PHE A 18 28.56 -19.78 -46.33
CA PHE A 18 29.21 -18.61 -45.75
C PHE A 18 29.81 -18.93 -44.38
N ASP A 19 29.05 -19.58 -43.50
CA ASP A 19 29.52 -19.99 -42.18
C ASP A 19 30.69 -20.98 -42.30
N ASP A 20 30.58 -22.00 -43.14
CA ASP A 20 31.65 -22.99 -43.33
C ASP A 20 32.95 -22.33 -43.85
N ALA A 21 32.83 -21.32 -44.73
CA ALA A 21 33.97 -20.53 -45.19
C ALA A 21 34.57 -19.68 -44.05
N VAL A 22 33.78 -18.86 -43.35
CA VAL A 22 34.30 -17.99 -42.28
C VAL A 22 34.97 -18.78 -41.16
N PHE A 23 34.37 -19.89 -40.74
CA PHE A 23 34.90 -20.66 -39.62
C PHE A 23 36.08 -21.59 -39.99
N SER A 24 36.45 -21.68 -41.27
CA SER A 24 37.69 -22.34 -41.71
C SER A 24 38.84 -21.36 -41.94
N MET A 25 38.56 -20.05 -41.96
CA MET A 25 39.54 -18.98 -42.16
C MET A 25 40.26 -18.59 -40.86
N LYS A 26 41.43 -17.97 -41.02
CA LYS A 26 42.16 -17.31 -39.93
C LYS A 26 41.83 -15.82 -39.86
N ALA A 27 41.96 -15.21 -38.68
CA ALA A 27 41.79 -13.77 -38.53
C ALA A 27 42.80 -13.01 -39.44
N GLY A 28 42.31 -11.99 -40.14
CA GLY A 28 43.02 -11.23 -41.17
C GLY A 28 42.90 -11.81 -42.59
N GLU A 29 42.35 -13.01 -42.77
CA GLU A 29 42.27 -13.67 -44.08
C GLU A 29 41.10 -13.17 -44.92
N ILE A 30 41.29 -13.19 -46.25
CA ILE A 30 40.24 -12.93 -47.25
C ILE A 30 39.96 -14.23 -48.00
N SER A 31 38.69 -14.62 -48.07
CA SER A 31 38.25 -15.85 -48.71
C SER A 31 38.38 -15.79 -50.24
N ALA A 32 38.49 -16.96 -50.87
CA ALA A 32 38.09 -17.09 -52.27
C ALA A 32 36.58 -16.76 -52.43
N PRO A 33 36.10 -16.46 -53.65
CA PRO A 33 34.67 -16.22 -53.87
C PRO A 33 33.81 -17.40 -53.41
N VAL A 34 33.00 -17.18 -52.37
CA VAL A 34 32.09 -18.16 -51.79
C VAL A 34 30.74 -18.02 -52.50
N ARG A 35 30.31 -19.09 -53.17
CA ARG A 35 28.97 -19.13 -53.76
C ARG A 35 27.95 -19.50 -52.70
N THR A 36 26.95 -18.65 -52.52
CA THR A 36 25.74 -18.94 -51.75
C THR A 36 24.52 -18.85 -52.66
N ASP A 37 23.34 -19.15 -52.14
CA ASP A 37 22.07 -18.96 -52.85
C ASP A 37 21.78 -17.49 -53.18
N PHE A 38 22.52 -16.56 -52.57
CA PHE A 38 22.41 -15.10 -52.78
C PHE A 38 23.50 -14.53 -53.71
N GLY A 39 24.29 -15.40 -54.35
CA GLY A 39 25.34 -15.01 -55.29
C GLY A 39 26.75 -15.30 -54.76
N PHE A 40 27.75 -14.56 -55.25
CA PHE A 40 29.14 -14.73 -54.85
C PHE A 40 29.54 -13.69 -53.80
N HIS A 41 30.18 -14.15 -52.74
CA HIS A 41 30.65 -13.33 -51.64
C HIS A 41 32.16 -13.44 -51.49
N ILE A 42 32.82 -12.33 -51.22
CA ILE A 42 34.21 -12.29 -50.77
C ILE A 42 34.18 -11.88 -49.30
N ILE A 43 34.76 -12.69 -48.44
CA ILE A 43 34.65 -12.52 -46.99
C ILE A 43 36.03 -12.16 -46.45
N ARG A 44 36.11 -11.16 -45.58
CA ARG A 44 37.33 -10.88 -44.79
C ARG A 44 37.02 -11.14 -43.33
N LEU A 45 37.77 -12.01 -42.68
CA LEU A 45 37.60 -12.30 -41.27
C LEU A 45 38.45 -11.33 -40.45
N ASP A 46 37.85 -10.27 -39.92
CA ASP A 46 38.63 -9.24 -39.21
C ASP A 46 39.15 -9.72 -37.83
N ALA A 47 38.32 -10.41 -37.04
CA ALA A 47 38.71 -10.90 -35.72
C ALA A 47 37.89 -12.12 -35.28
N VAL A 48 38.52 -13.03 -34.52
CA VAL A 48 37.86 -14.17 -33.86
C VAL A 48 37.83 -13.90 -32.36
N LYS A 49 36.62 -13.83 -31.78
CA LYS A 49 36.43 -13.74 -30.34
C LYS A 49 36.03 -15.12 -29.80
N PRO A 50 36.86 -15.76 -28.95
CA PRO A 50 36.47 -17.03 -28.35
C PRO A 50 35.22 -16.84 -27.47
N GLU A 51 34.30 -17.79 -27.54
CA GLU A 51 33.16 -17.83 -26.64
C GLU A 51 33.68 -18.09 -25.23
N LYS A 52 33.59 -17.07 -24.37
CA LYS A 52 33.85 -17.25 -22.94
C LYS A 52 32.62 -17.91 -22.33
N VAL A 53 32.66 -19.23 -22.22
CA VAL A 53 31.77 -19.96 -21.31
C VAL A 53 32.21 -19.60 -19.90
N LYS A 54 31.28 -19.18 -19.04
CA LYS A 54 31.61 -18.99 -17.62
C LYS A 54 32.14 -20.31 -17.07
N THR A 55 33.29 -20.27 -16.43
CA THR A 55 33.87 -21.45 -15.78
C THR A 55 32.98 -21.90 -14.62
N ILE A 56 33.09 -23.18 -14.23
CA ILE A 56 32.35 -23.69 -13.08
C ILE A 56 32.65 -22.86 -11.82
N ASP A 57 33.87 -22.35 -11.66
CA ASP A 57 34.27 -21.48 -10.55
C ASP A 57 33.53 -20.13 -10.57
N GLU A 58 33.28 -19.55 -11.75
CA GLU A 58 32.56 -18.28 -11.90
C GLU A 58 31.06 -18.39 -11.62
N VAL A 59 30.48 -19.59 -11.71
CA VAL A 59 29.04 -19.84 -11.45
C VAL A 59 28.79 -20.78 -10.28
N HIS A 60 29.84 -21.21 -9.57
CA HIS A 60 29.75 -22.19 -8.50
C HIS A 60 28.72 -21.77 -7.45
N ASP A 61 28.79 -20.52 -6.99
CA ASP A 61 27.91 -20.02 -5.94
C ASP A 61 26.47 -19.87 -6.40
N GLU A 62 26.25 -19.53 -7.67
CA GLU A 62 24.92 -19.47 -8.30
C GLU A 62 24.30 -20.87 -8.37
N ILE A 63 25.08 -21.86 -8.82
CA ILE A 63 24.64 -23.27 -8.89
C ILE A 63 24.37 -23.81 -7.48
N VAL A 64 25.25 -23.56 -6.51
CA VAL A 64 25.06 -24.00 -5.13
C VAL A 64 23.82 -23.35 -4.52
N HIS A 65 23.58 -22.06 -4.76
CA HIS A 65 22.38 -21.36 -4.30
C HIS A 65 21.12 -21.99 -4.87
N GLU A 66 21.09 -22.25 -6.18
CA GLU A 66 19.93 -22.84 -6.86
C GLU A 66 19.66 -24.27 -6.38
N ILE A 67 20.70 -25.11 -6.27
CA ILE A 67 20.56 -26.48 -5.73
C ILE A 67 20.06 -26.45 -4.29
N ARG A 68 20.58 -25.55 -3.43
CA ARG A 68 20.11 -25.41 -2.05
C ARG A 68 18.64 -25.01 -1.99
N LYS A 69 18.21 -24.10 -2.86
CA LYS A 69 16.81 -23.68 -2.95
C LYS A 69 15.91 -24.83 -3.39
N GLN A 70 16.33 -25.61 -4.38
CA GLN A 70 15.59 -26.78 -4.86
C GLN A 70 15.48 -27.86 -3.79
N GLU A 71 16.58 -28.20 -3.13
CA GLU A 71 16.59 -29.19 -2.04
C GLU A 71 15.78 -28.71 -0.82
N ALA A 72 15.84 -27.42 -0.49
CA ALA A 72 15.01 -26.84 0.57
C ALA A 72 13.52 -26.94 0.22
N GLY A 73 13.13 -26.61 -1.02
CA GLY A 73 11.76 -26.73 -1.49
C GLY A 73 11.25 -28.17 -1.44
N LYS A 74 12.05 -29.12 -1.94
CA LYS A 74 11.72 -30.55 -1.89
C LYS A 74 11.50 -31.05 -0.46
N ARG A 75 12.44 -30.76 0.44
CA ARG A 75 12.33 -31.15 1.87
C ARG A 75 11.14 -30.50 2.55
N PHE A 76 10.85 -29.24 2.21
CA PHE A 76 9.67 -28.56 2.73
C PHE A 76 8.39 -29.25 2.27
N SER A 77 8.24 -29.57 0.98
CA SER A 77 7.09 -30.29 0.46
C SER A 77 6.90 -31.67 1.11
N GLU A 78 7.97 -32.46 1.24
CA GLU A 78 7.92 -33.76 1.93
C GLU A 78 7.48 -33.62 3.40
N SER A 79 8.01 -32.60 4.09
CA SER A 79 7.64 -32.30 5.49
C SER A 79 6.22 -31.77 5.61
N ALA A 80 5.77 -30.95 4.66
CA ALA A 80 4.43 -30.39 4.58
C ALA A 80 3.38 -31.48 4.42
N ASP A 81 3.59 -32.41 3.49
CA ASP A 81 2.70 -33.55 3.25
C ASP A 81 2.63 -34.44 4.49
N GLY A 82 3.79 -34.78 5.07
CA GLY A 82 3.84 -35.59 6.29
C GLY A 82 3.21 -34.90 7.50
N PHE A 83 3.40 -33.58 7.66
CA PHE A 83 2.75 -32.80 8.72
C PHE A 83 1.24 -32.80 8.54
N SER A 84 0.76 -32.54 7.32
CA SER A 84 -0.66 -32.53 6.95
C SER A 84 -1.33 -33.88 7.23
N ASN A 85 -0.69 -34.98 6.83
CA ASN A 85 -1.19 -36.33 7.11
C ASN A 85 -1.25 -36.59 8.62
N LYS A 86 -0.20 -36.21 9.37
CA LYS A 86 -0.14 -36.47 10.81
C LYS A 86 -1.22 -35.70 11.58
N VAL A 87 -1.45 -34.42 11.27
CA VAL A 87 -2.50 -33.62 11.93
C VAL A 87 -3.90 -34.13 11.59
N TYR A 88 -4.09 -34.69 10.38
CA TYR A 88 -5.35 -35.28 9.95
C TYR A 88 -5.62 -36.64 10.60
N GLU A 89 -4.65 -37.55 10.58
CA GLU A 89 -4.77 -38.89 11.18
C GLU A 89 -4.93 -38.83 12.70
N GLN A 90 -4.23 -37.91 13.36
CA GLN A 90 -4.28 -37.72 14.82
C GLN A 90 -5.17 -36.53 15.20
N SER A 91 -6.38 -36.49 14.62
CA SER A 91 -7.30 -35.35 14.72
C SER A 91 -7.64 -34.86 16.14
N GLY A 92 -7.46 -35.66 17.19
CA GLY A 92 -7.77 -35.26 18.58
C GLY A 92 -6.69 -34.47 19.30
N SER A 93 -5.48 -34.33 18.73
CA SER A 93 -4.38 -33.59 19.39
C SER A 93 -3.32 -33.14 18.39
N LEU A 94 -2.67 -32.01 18.67
CA LEU A 94 -1.50 -31.56 17.90
C LEU A 94 -0.19 -32.22 18.36
N GLN A 95 -0.16 -32.84 19.54
CA GLN A 95 1.08 -33.35 20.14
C GLN A 95 1.80 -34.39 19.25
N PRO A 96 1.12 -35.36 18.62
CA PRO A 96 1.81 -36.34 17.77
C PRO A 96 2.51 -35.72 16.54
N ALA A 97 1.95 -34.64 16.00
CA ALA A 97 2.59 -33.88 14.92
C ALA A 97 3.73 -33.01 15.47
N ALA A 98 3.53 -32.38 16.63
CA ALA A 98 4.58 -31.60 17.29
C ALA A 98 5.82 -32.46 17.60
N ASP A 99 5.65 -33.66 18.17
CA ASP A 99 6.74 -34.57 18.48
C ASP A 99 7.48 -35.05 17.22
N ALA A 100 6.74 -35.42 16.17
CA ALA A 100 7.30 -35.91 14.92
C ALA A 100 8.22 -34.87 14.23
N TYR A 101 7.85 -33.60 14.32
CA TYR A 101 8.57 -32.49 13.69
C TYR A 101 9.39 -31.65 14.69
N LYS A 102 9.48 -32.08 15.96
CA LYS A 102 10.18 -31.39 17.06
C LYS A 102 9.73 -29.93 17.24
N LEU A 103 8.43 -29.70 17.09
CA LEU A 103 7.78 -28.40 17.26
C LEU A 103 7.26 -28.24 18.69
N GLN A 104 7.02 -26.98 19.09
CA GLN A 104 6.33 -26.67 20.33
C GLN A 104 4.88 -26.31 20.05
N VAL A 105 3.94 -26.94 20.75
CA VAL A 105 2.54 -26.53 20.74
C VAL A 105 2.42 -25.22 21.52
N LYS A 106 1.82 -24.21 20.91
CA LYS A 106 1.51 -22.93 21.55
C LYS A 106 0.01 -22.83 21.80
N GLU A 107 -0.35 -22.32 22.98
CA GLU A 107 -1.73 -21.98 23.32
C GLU A 107 -1.95 -20.49 23.04
N SER A 108 -3.03 -20.16 22.32
CA SER A 108 -3.41 -18.78 22.04
C SER A 108 -4.36 -18.24 23.10
N GLY A 109 -4.50 -16.91 23.14
CA GLY A 109 -5.63 -16.25 23.76
C GLY A 109 -6.96 -16.52 23.03
N TRP A 110 -8.03 -15.88 23.50
CA TRP A 110 -9.33 -15.90 22.82
C TRP A 110 -9.22 -15.21 21.46
N ILE A 111 -9.76 -15.85 20.42
CA ILE A 111 -9.78 -15.32 19.06
C ILE A 111 -11.22 -15.32 18.57
N ASP A 112 -11.65 -14.26 17.90
CA ASP A 112 -12.95 -14.21 17.20
C ASP A 112 -12.84 -14.64 15.73
N ALA A 113 -13.98 -14.80 15.05
CA ALA A 113 -14.01 -15.21 13.64
C ALA A 113 -13.38 -14.19 12.68
N SER A 114 -13.11 -12.96 13.14
CA SER A 114 -12.43 -11.91 12.38
C SER A 114 -10.93 -11.85 12.65
N GLY A 115 -10.41 -12.70 13.55
CA GLY A 115 -9.00 -12.75 13.93
C GLY A 115 -8.61 -11.75 15.02
N ASN A 116 -9.56 -11.14 15.73
CA ASN A 116 -9.25 -10.28 16.87
C ASN A 116 -9.06 -11.10 18.15
N GLY A 117 -8.21 -10.60 19.05
CA GLY A 117 -8.10 -11.07 20.43
C GLY A 117 -6.66 -11.37 20.86
N ASP A 118 -5.99 -12.29 20.19
CA ASP A 118 -4.57 -12.60 20.41
C ASP A 118 -3.70 -12.04 19.26
N ALA A 119 -2.77 -11.15 19.60
CA ALA A 119 -1.88 -10.50 18.64
C ALA A 119 -0.77 -11.42 18.10
N GLU A 120 -0.41 -12.49 18.83
CA GLU A 120 0.61 -13.45 18.38
C GLU A 120 0.02 -14.53 17.46
N PHE A 121 -1.31 -14.67 17.44
CA PHE A 121 -1.98 -15.65 16.60
C PHE A 121 -1.98 -15.23 15.12
N PRO A 122 -1.63 -16.12 14.17
CA PRO A 122 -1.66 -15.79 12.75
C PRO A 122 -3.11 -15.65 12.27
N ALA A 123 -3.59 -14.40 12.16
CA ALA A 123 -4.92 -14.03 11.67
C ALA A 123 -5.07 -14.26 10.15
N ASN A 124 -4.79 -15.48 9.69
CA ASN A 124 -4.94 -15.89 8.30
C ASN A 124 -6.40 -16.29 8.02
N PRO A 125 -7.07 -15.72 6.99
CA PRO A 125 -8.48 -16.01 6.71
C PRO A 125 -8.82 -17.49 6.48
N LYS A 126 -7.91 -18.26 5.87
CA LYS A 126 -8.12 -19.71 5.65
C LYS A 126 -8.06 -20.47 6.97
N LEU A 127 -7.09 -20.14 7.82
CA LEU A 127 -6.94 -20.77 9.13
C LEU A 127 -8.13 -20.43 10.04
N LEU A 128 -8.56 -19.17 10.08
CA LEU A 128 -9.76 -18.76 10.83
C LEU A 128 -10.99 -19.52 10.34
N LYS A 129 -11.21 -19.61 9.02
CA LYS A 129 -12.32 -20.39 8.47
C LYS A 129 -12.27 -21.86 8.91
N ALA A 130 -11.08 -22.47 8.94
CA ALA A 130 -10.91 -23.85 9.41
C ALA A 130 -11.21 -23.99 10.91
N ILE A 131 -10.75 -23.05 11.75
CA ILE A 131 -10.97 -23.03 13.20
C ILE A 131 -12.45 -22.92 13.55
N PHE A 132 -13.19 -22.06 12.85
CA PHE A 132 -14.62 -21.86 13.09
C PHE A 132 -15.51 -22.82 12.28
N SER A 133 -14.94 -23.84 11.64
CA SER A 133 -15.69 -24.88 10.94
C SER A 133 -16.37 -25.86 11.91
N SER A 134 -17.35 -26.62 11.42
CA SER A 134 -18.03 -27.65 12.22
C SER A 134 -17.09 -28.75 12.70
N ASP A 135 -16.05 -29.08 11.94
CA ASP A 135 -15.12 -30.16 12.28
C ASP A 135 -14.26 -29.77 13.49
N SER A 136 -13.79 -28.53 13.50
CA SER A 136 -13.05 -27.96 14.64
C SER A 136 -13.95 -27.71 15.85
N LEU A 137 -15.09 -27.02 15.68
CA LEU A 137 -15.93 -26.60 16.80
C LEU A 137 -16.76 -27.74 17.38
N LYS A 138 -17.44 -28.54 16.53
CA LYS A 138 -18.37 -29.58 16.99
C LYS A 138 -17.69 -30.94 17.16
N LYS A 139 -16.82 -31.33 16.23
CA LYS A 139 -16.14 -32.63 16.29
C LYS A 139 -14.81 -32.58 17.08
N LYS A 140 -14.38 -31.38 17.51
CA LYS A 140 -13.12 -31.15 18.25
C LYS A 140 -11.91 -31.75 17.53
N GLN A 141 -11.91 -31.68 16.20
CA GLN A 141 -10.81 -32.13 15.37
C GLN A 141 -9.79 -31.01 15.15
N ASN A 142 -8.54 -31.40 14.90
CA ASN A 142 -7.53 -30.51 14.37
C ASN A 142 -8.02 -29.92 13.04
N THR A 143 -7.67 -28.67 12.80
CA THR A 143 -7.78 -28.07 11.46
C THR A 143 -6.81 -28.74 10.48
N GLU A 144 -7.11 -28.64 9.19
CA GLU A 144 -6.12 -28.94 8.15
C GLU A 144 -4.84 -28.10 8.34
N ALA A 145 -3.73 -28.56 7.79
CA ALA A 145 -2.51 -27.76 7.76
C ALA A 145 -2.71 -26.60 6.76
N VAL A 146 -2.81 -25.38 7.28
CA VAL A 146 -3.02 -24.17 6.49
C VAL A 146 -1.71 -23.45 6.30
N GLU A 147 -1.36 -23.14 5.05
CA GLU A 147 -0.22 -22.27 4.76
C GLU A 147 -0.58 -20.82 5.06
N VAL A 148 0.04 -20.27 6.12
CA VAL A 148 -0.24 -18.90 6.60
C VAL A 148 0.70 -17.87 5.99
N SER A 149 1.89 -18.30 5.56
CA SER A 149 2.87 -17.51 4.79
C SER A 149 3.80 -18.46 4.03
N THR A 150 4.61 -17.95 3.11
CA THR A 150 5.51 -18.77 2.27
C THR A 150 6.35 -19.73 3.11
N ASN A 151 6.17 -21.03 2.87
CA ASN A 151 6.85 -22.11 3.58
C ASN A 151 6.53 -22.20 5.09
N VAL A 152 5.35 -21.73 5.52
CA VAL A 152 4.90 -21.82 6.92
C VAL A 152 3.49 -22.40 7.00
N LEU A 153 3.39 -23.60 7.54
CA LEU A 153 2.13 -24.30 7.79
C LEU A 153 1.74 -24.22 9.26
N VAL A 154 0.45 -24.05 9.52
CA VAL A 154 -0.13 -24.03 10.86
C VAL A 154 -1.38 -24.90 10.87
N SER A 155 -1.48 -25.76 11.88
CA SER A 155 -2.73 -26.43 12.26
C SER A 155 -3.04 -26.03 13.70
N ALA A 156 -4.31 -25.72 13.94
CA ALA A 156 -4.89 -25.38 15.24
C ALA A 156 -5.84 -26.48 15.73
N HIS A 157 -5.98 -26.58 17.05
CA HIS A 157 -6.94 -27.43 17.74
C HIS A 157 -7.74 -26.60 18.75
N VAL A 158 -9.07 -26.65 18.68
CA VAL A 158 -9.94 -25.80 19.50
C VAL A 158 -10.13 -26.42 20.88
N THR A 159 -9.51 -25.81 21.89
CA THR A 159 -9.60 -26.24 23.30
C THR A 159 -10.88 -25.75 23.98
N GLN A 160 -11.28 -24.50 23.73
CA GLN A 160 -12.45 -23.86 24.33
C GLN A 160 -13.24 -23.07 23.29
N GLU A 161 -14.56 -23.04 23.46
CA GLU A 161 -15.47 -22.28 22.61
C GLU A 161 -16.43 -21.49 23.50
N LYS A 162 -16.57 -20.19 23.23
CA LYS A 162 -17.55 -19.33 23.90
C LYS A 162 -18.46 -18.72 22.83
N PRO A 163 -19.77 -19.04 22.82
CA PRO A 163 -20.68 -18.45 21.86
C PRO A 163 -20.78 -16.94 22.09
N ALA A 164 -20.97 -16.19 21.00
CA ALA A 164 -21.32 -14.78 21.10
C ALA A 164 -22.65 -14.66 21.87
N TYR A 165 -22.65 -13.84 22.91
CA TYR A 165 -23.83 -13.55 23.71
C TYR A 165 -23.97 -12.04 23.85
N THR A 166 -25.22 -11.58 23.91
CA THR A 166 -25.49 -10.21 24.32
C THR A 166 -25.12 -10.09 25.79
N LYS A 167 -24.15 -9.22 26.10
CA LYS A 167 -23.79 -8.94 27.50
C LYS A 167 -25.06 -8.54 28.27
N PRO A 168 -25.31 -9.11 29.46
CA PRO A 168 -26.47 -8.74 30.25
C PRO A 168 -26.38 -7.28 30.65
N GLN A 169 -27.54 -6.63 30.85
CA GLN A 169 -27.62 -5.22 31.20
C GLN A 169 -26.70 -4.86 32.39
N SER A 170 -26.62 -5.74 33.39
CA SER A 170 -25.75 -5.57 34.57
C SER A 170 -24.26 -5.42 34.25
N GLU A 171 -23.77 -6.03 33.17
CA GLU A 171 -22.35 -5.92 32.75
C GLU A 171 -22.07 -4.65 31.96
N VAL A 172 -23.08 -4.08 31.30
CA VAL A 172 -22.93 -2.89 30.44
C VAL A 172 -23.53 -1.63 31.06
N GLU A 173 -24.18 -1.73 32.23
CA GLU A 173 -24.89 -0.64 32.88
C GLU A 173 -24.01 0.58 33.10
N GLU A 174 -22.80 0.38 33.65
CA GLU A 174 -21.85 1.45 33.91
C GLU A 174 -21.35 2.11 32.62
N GLU A 175 -21.16 1.34 31.54
CA GLU A 175 -20.79 1.88 30.24
C GLU A 175 -21.92 2.71 29.64
N ILE A 176 -23.15 2.18 29.67
CA ILE A 176 -24.35 2.87 29.18
C ILE A 176 -24.59 4.15 29.99
N ARG A 177 -24.47 4.10 31.31
CA ARG A 177 -24.61 5.25 32.20
C ARG A 177 -23.60 6.33 31.86
N LYS A 178 -22.33 5.98 31.66
CA LYS A 178 -21.29 6.93 31.23
C LYS A 178 -21.62 7.57 29.88
N ARG A 179 -22.09 6.78 28.90
CA ARG A 179 -22.50 7.29 27.57
C ARG A 179 -23.70 8.23 27.67
N ILE A 180 -24.72 7.87 28.44
CA ILE A 180 -25.91 8.73 28.64
C ILE A 180 -25.53 10.02 29.37
N LEU A 181 -24.68 9.93 30.39
CA LEU A 181 -24.23 11.11 31.14
C LEU A 181 -23.42 12.05 30.23
N ALA A 182 -22.48 11.51 29.45
CA ALA A 182 -21.72 12.27 28.48
C ALA A 182 -22.63 12.94 27.44
N LYS A 183 -23.65 12.22 26.95
CA LYS A 183 -24.60 12.78 25.99
C LYS A 183 -25.44 13.90 26.59
N LYS A 184 -25.97 13.72 27.80
CA LYS A 184 -26.72 14.77 28.51
C LYS A 184 -25.86 16.00 28.80
N ALA A 185 -24.59 15.80 29.15
CA ALA A 185 -23.65 16.89 29.39
C ALA A 185 -23.36 17.68 28.10
N GLU A 186 -23.18 16.98 26.97
CA GLU A 186 -23.03 17.59 25.65
C GLU A 186 -24.26 18.42 25.28
N ASP A 187 -25.45 17.83 25.38
CA ASP A 187 -26.71 18.50 25.04
C ASP A 187 -26.94 19.74 25.93
N ALA A 188 -26.62 19.65 27.22
CA ALA A 188 -26.68 20.79 28.15
C ALA A 188 -25.69 21.91 27.77
N ALA A 189 -24.44 21.56 27.45
CA ALA A 189 -23.42 22.53 27.02
C ALA A 189 -23.81 23.25 25.72
N VAL A 190 -24.45 22.54 24.79
CA VAL A 190 -25.00 23.13 23.55
C VAL A 190 -26.15 24.09 23.84
N ALA A 191 -27.07 23.71 24.73
CA ALA A 191 -28.18 24.58 25.11
C ALA A 191 -27.69 25.86 25.81
N GLU A 192 -26.79 25.72 26.78
CA GLU A 192 -26.19 26.84 27.52
C GLU A 192 -25.38 27.76 26.60
N GLY A 193 -24.57 27.18 25.71
CA GLY A 193 -23.77 27.95 24.75
C GLY A 193 -24.63 28.73 23.74
N LYS A 194 -25.75 28.16 23.28
CA LYS A 194 -26.71 28.86 22.41
C LYS A 194 -27.41 30.01 23.13
N ASP A 195 -27.83 29.80 24.37
CA ASP A 195 -28.44 30.86 25.20
C ASP A 195 -27.43 32.00 25.48
N ALA A 196 -26.19 31.66 25.83
CA ALA A 196 -25.12 32.63 26.02
C ALA A 196 -24.83 33.43 24.74
N LEU A 197 -24.77 32.77 23.59
CA LEU A 197 -24.60 33.44 22.29
C LEU A 197 -25.75 34.42 22.02
N ALA A 198 -27.00 34.00 22.21
CA ALA A 198 -28.17 34.85 21.98
C ALA A 198 -28.18 36.09 22.90
N LYS A 199 -27.80 35.93 24.18
CA LYS A 199 -27.61 37.04 25.12
C LYS A 199 -26.53 38.01 24.64
N LEU A 200 -25.36 37.51 24.25
CA LEU A 200 -24.25 38.34 23.77
C LEU A 200 -24.59 39.08 22.47
N GLN A 201 -25.28 38.42 21.53
CA GLN A 201 -25.74 39.04 20.28
C GLN A 201 -26.81 40.11 20.49
N SER A 202 -27.61 40.00 21.56
CA SER A 202 -28.59 41.03 21.96
C SER A 202 -28.01 42.11 22.88
N GLY A 203 -26.68 42.12 23.10
CA GLY A 203 -26.00 43.12 23.91
C GLY A 203 -26.14 42.91 25.43
N LYS A 204 -26.65 41.77 25.87
CA LYS A 204 -26.73 41.38 27.29
C LYS A 204 -25.45 40.64 27.72
N GLU A 205 -25.16 40.70 29.01
CA GLU A 205 -24.07 39.91 29.59
C GLU A 205 -24.44 38.42 29.65
N ALA A 206 -23.44 37.57 29.43
CA ALA A 206 -23.53 36.13 29.59
C ALA A 206 -22.28 35.61 30.29
N ALA A 207 -22.44 34.62 31.17
CA ALA A 207 -21.34 33.98 31.86
C ALA A 207 -20.56 33.08 30.89
N VAL A 208 -19.52 33.61 30.27
CA VAL A 208 -18.62 32.87 29.37
C VAL A 208 -17.20 33.00 29.89
N ASN A 209 -16.51 31.86 30.05
CA ASN A 209 -15.10 31.84 30.41
C ASN A 209 -14.23 32.08 29.16
N TRP A 210 -13.80 33.32 28.96
CA TRP A 210 -13.00 33.72 27.82
C TRP A 210 -11.55 33.27 27.97
N LYS A 211 -11.00 32.65 26.91
CA LYS A 211 -9.57 32.37 26.79
C LYS A 211 -8.82 33.57 26.21
N ASP A 212 -7.50 33.46 26.16
CA ASP A 212 -6.62 34.47 25.57
C ASP A 212 -7.02 34.82 24.14
N GLN A 213 -6.84 36.10 23.80
CA GLN A 213 -7.09 36.60 22.46
C GLN A 213 -6.05 36.01 21.49
N VAL A 214 -6.53 35.43 20.39
CA VAL A 214 -5.69 34.84 19.34
C VAL A 214 -5.93 35.51 17.99
N ALA A 215 -4.87 35.61 17.18
CA ALA A 215 -4.97 36.08 15.80
C ALA A 215 -5.28 34.90 14.87
N LEU A 216 -6.24 35.09 13.97
CA LEU A 216 -6.64 34.11 12.96
C LEU A 216 -6.72 34.78 11.59
N SER A 217 -6.21 34.09 10.57
CA SER A 217 -6.31 34.51 9.17
C SER A 217 -6.57 33.32 8.26
N ARG A 218 -6.92 33.58 7.00
CA ARG A 218 -7.08 32.52 5.98
C ARG A 218 -5.78 31.77 5.68
N ARG A 219 -4.62 32.37 5.97
CA ARG A 219 -3.29 31.79 5.70
C ARG A 219 -2.68 31.10 6.93
N SER A 220 -3.17 31.42 8.13
CA SER A 220 -2.56 30.97 9.39
C SER A 220 -3.62 30.91 10.49
N ALA A 221 -3.73 29.73 11.11
CA ALA A 221 -4.49 29.49 12.32
C ALA A 221 -3.53 29.03 13.45
N PRO A 222 -3.81 29.36 14.72
CA PRO A 222 -3.02 28.87 15.84
C PRO A 222 -2.96 27.34 15.90
N PRO A 223 -1.82 26.74 16.32
CA PRO A 223 -1.72 25.31 16.53
C PRO A 223 -2.81 24.78 17.47
N GLY A 224 -3.44 23.66 17.10
CA GLY A 224 -4.50 23.05 17.90
C GLY A 224 -5.85 23.77 17.85
N MET A 225 -6.02 24.79 17.00
CA MET A 225 -7.34 25.38 16.75
C MET A 225 -8.23 24.40 15.99
N ASP A 226 -9.46 24.22 16.49
CA ASP A 226 -10.48 23.43 15.82
C ASP A 226 -10.82 24.06 14.45
N PRO A 227 -10.76 23.30 13.33
CA PRO A 227 -11.07 23.82 12.00
C PRO A 227 -12.49 24.40 11.87
N SER A 228 -13.48 23.82 12.57
CA SER A 228 -14.86 24.31 12.56
C SER A 228 -14.96 25.70 13.19
N VAL A 229 -14.18 25.94 14.25
CA VAL A 229 -14.07 27.24 14.92
C VAL A 229 -13.43 28.26 14.00
N ALA A 230 -12.30 27.90 13.37
CA ALA A 230 -11.62 28.78 12.43
C ALA A 230 -12.55 29.20 11.27
N GLN A 231 -13.28 28.23 10.71
CA GLN A 231 -14.21 28.48 9.61
C GLN A 231 -15.39 29.37 10.02
N ALA A 232 -15.98 29.15 11.20
CA ALA A 232 -17.08 29.97 11.70
C ALA A 232 -16.65 31.44 11.91
N VAL A 233 -15.47 31.66 12.49
CA VAL A 233 -14.91 33.01 12.68
C VAL A 233 -14.67 33.71 11.35
N LEU A 234 -14.08 33.02 10.37
CA LEU A 234 -13.77 33.59 9.05
C LEU A 234 -15.02 33.89 8.20
N ARG A 235 -16.19 33.33 8.56
CA ARG A 235 -17.49 33.57 7.91
C ARG A 235 -18.38 34.58 8.66
N ALA A 236 -17.99 34.99 9.86
CA ALA A 236 -18.79 35.88 10.69
C ALA A 236 -19.01 37.25 10.02
N ASP A 237 -20.19 37.84 10.24
CA ASP A 237 -20.41 39.25 9.90
C ASP A 237 -19.71 40.12 10.95
N VAL A 238 -18.72 40.89 10.51
CA VAL A 238 -17.85 41.73 11.34
C VAL A 238 -18.07 43.23 11.10
N LYS A 239 -19.21 43.62 10.48
CA LYS A 239 -19.57 45.04 10.28
C LYS A 239 -19.70 45.79 11.59
N THR A 240 -20.21 45.14 12.63
CA THR A 240 -20.30 45.66 13.99
C THR A 240 -19.45 44.80 14.91
N LEU A 241 -18.64 45.45 15.75
CA LEU A 241 -17.76 44.78 16.71
C LEU A 241 -18.12 45.18 18.14
N PRO A 242 -18.04 44.27 19.12
CA PRO A 242 -17.65 42.86 18.96
C PRO A 242 -18.72 42.01 18.27
N ALA A 243 -18.30 41.11 17.38
CA ALA A 243 -19.18 40.11 16.78
C ALA A 243 -19.05 38.78 17.54
N TYR A 244 -20.15 38.05 17.68
CA TYR A 244 -20.19 36.78 18.40
C TYR A 244 -20.66 35.65 17.49
N VAL A 245 -19.92 34.54 17.50
CA VAL A 245 -20.27 33.31 16.79
C VAL A 245 -20.22 32.12 17.73
N GLY A 246 -21.10 31.15 17.52
CA GLY A 246 -21.12 29.89 18.27
C GLY A 246 -20.80 28.71 17.38
N VAL A 247 -20.13 27.71 17.94
CA VAL A 247 -19.63 26.54 17.22
C VAL A 247 -19.88 25.30 18.06
N GLU A 248 -20.60 24.34 17.47
CA GLU A 248 -20.81 23.00 18.03
C GLU A 248 -19.62 22.10 17.67
N SER A 249 -19.14 21.32 18.63
CA SER A 249 -18.04 20.36 18.45
C SER A 249 -18.33 19.10 19.28
N PRO A 250 -17.68 17.96 18.99
CA PRO A 250 -17.77 16.76 19.84
C PRO A 250 -17.33 16.97 21.30
N GLN A 251 -16.67 18.09 21.58
CA GLN A 251 -16.21 18.50 22.91
C GLN A 251 -17.19 19.47 23.60
N GLY A 252 -18.35 19.74 23.00
CA GLY A 252 -19.37 20.69 23.48
C GLY A 252 -19.49 21.94 22.60
N TYR A 253 -19.97 23.04 23.19
CA TYR A 253 -20.23 24.30 22.49
C TYR A 253 -19.20 25.36 22.83
N ARG A 254 -18.75 26.11 21.82
CA ARG A 254 -17.81 27.22 22.00
C ARG A 254 -18.41 28.51 21.49
N VAL A 255 -18.33 29.57 22.30
CA VAL A 255 -18.64 30.93 21.89
C VAL A 255 -17.33 31.65 21.58
N VAL A 256 -17.26 32.31 20.43
CA VAL A 256 -16.09 33.11 20.02
C VAL A 256 -16.50 34.57 19.90
N LYS A 257 -15.70 35.43 20.54
CA LYS A 257 -15.82 36.89 20.46
C LYS A 257 -14.78 37.43 19.50
N ILE A 258 -15.24 38.04 18.41
CA ILE A 258 -14.39 38.73 17.45
C ILE A 258 -14.30 40.19 17.88
N VAL A 259 -13.12 40.59 18.34
CA VAL A 259 -12.89 41.92 18.92
C VAL A 259 -12.35 42.93 17.91
N LYS A 260 -11.64 42.46 16.87
CA LYS A 260 -10.96 43.33 15.91
C LYS A 260 -10.83 42.63 14.57
N LEU A 261 -11.22 43.33 13.50
CA LEU A 261 -10.83 42.98 12.15
C LEU A 261 -9.49 43.65 11.83
N VAL A 262 -8.48 42.85 11.48
CA VAL A 262 -7.19 43.36 10.99
C VAL A 262 -7.22 43.30 9.47
N ALA A 263 -7.08 44.45 8.82
CA ALA A 263 -7.00 44.52 7.36
C ALA A 263 -5.80 43.69 6.88
N ALA A 264 -5.99 42.93 5.80
CA ALA A 264 -4.87 42.23 5.18
C ALA A 264 -3.83 43.26 4.72
N PRO A 265 -2.53 43.07 5.01
CA PRO A 265 -1.50 43.93 4.44
C PRO A 265 -1.57 43.84 2.91
N GLN A 266 -1.24 44.95 2.24
CA GLN A 266 -1.09 44.94 0.79
C GLN A 266 0.01 43.92 0.43
N PRO A 267 -0.20 43.06 -0.57
CA PRO A 267 0.81 42.09 -0.97
C PRO A 267 2.05 42.83 -1.47
N SER A 268 3.22 42.33 -1.07
CA SER A 268 4.50 42.82 -1.57
C SER A 268 4.63 42.61 -3.08
N VAL A 269 5.53 43.36 -3.73
CA VAL A 269 5.81 43.19 -5.17
C VAL A 269 6.27 41.77 -5.46
N GLU A 270 7.07 41.19 -4.57
CA GLU A 270 7.55 39.81 -4.64
C GLU A 270 6.41 38.79 -4.53
N GLU A 271 5.46 38.99 -3.62
CA GLU A 271 4.27 38.14 -3.50
C GLU A 271 3.40 38.20 -4.76
N VAL A 272 3.19 39.40 -5.32
CA VAL A 272 2.40 39.58 -6.56
C VAL A 272 3.09 38.89 -7.74
N GLN A 273 4.40 39.08 -7.91
CA GLN A 273 5.18 38.42 -8.95
C GLN A 273 5.18 36.89 -8.77
N GLY A 274 5.32 36.41 -7.54
CA GLY A 274 5.25 34.99 -7.21
C GLY A 274 3.89 34.38 -7.56
N PHE A 275 2.79 35.10 -7.30
CA PHE A 275 1.45 34.67 -7.68
C PHE A 275 1.28 34.66 -9.21
N GLY A 276 1.76 35.70 -9.90
CA GLY A 276 1.75 35.76 -11.36
C GLY A 276 2.50 34.60 -12.02
N LYS A 277 3.68 34.23 -11.50
CA LYS A 277 4.43 33.06 -11.97
C LYS A 277 3.67 31.75 -11.75
N LYS A 278 2.98 31.59 -10.62
CA LYS A 278 2.17 30.40 -10.35
C LYS A 278 0.97 30.29 -11.28
N ILE A 279 0.28 31.40 -11.56
CA ILE A 279 -0.81 31.44 -12.54
C ILE A 279 -0.28 31.09 -13.94
N ALA A 280 0.78 31.75 -14.39
CA ALA A 280 1.37 31.50 -15.71
C ALA A 280 1.84 30.05 -15.87
N GLY A 281 2.40 29.45 -14.81
CA GLY A 281 2.75 28.04 -14.80
C GLY A 281 1.54 27.12 -14.93
N ALA A 282 0.48 27.36 -14.15
CA ALA A 282 -0.74 26.57 -14.22
C ALA A 282 -1.46 26.70 -15.57
N GLU A 283 -1.53 27.92 -16.13
CA GLU A 283 -2.06 28.17 -17.47
C GLU A 283 -1.24 27.46 -18.55
N SER A 284 0.10 27.55 -18.47
CA SER A 284 0.99 26.86 -19.42
C SER A 284 0.84 25.34 -19.37
N GLU A 285 0.73 24.75 -18.18
CA GLU A 285 0.48 23.31 -18.01
C GLU A 285 -0.88 22.91 -18.60
N GLN A 286 -1.92 23.70 -18.35
CA GLN A 286 -3.24 23.48 -18.91
C GLN A 286 -3.24 23.58 -20.44
N GLU A 287 -2.62 24.62 -21.02
CA GLU A 287 -2.53 24.81 -22.46
C GLU A 287 -1.76 23.68 -23.14
N LEU A 288 -0.61 23.27 -22.58
CA LEU A 288 0.15 22.13 -23.10
C LEU A 288 -0.67 20.84 -23.03
N GLY A 289 -1.37 20.59 -21.92
CA GLY A 289 -2.28 19.46 -21.77
C GLY A 289 -3.40 19.46 -22.81
N SER A 290 -4.06 20.61 -23.03
CA SER A 290 -5.09 20.79 -24.05
C SER A 290 -4.54 20.64 -25.46
N TYR A 291 -3.34 21.15 -25.75
CA TYR A 291 -2.65 21.02 -27.03
C TYR A 291 -2.33 19.55 -27.33
N PHE A 292 -1.72 18.82 -26.39
CA PHE A 292 -1.45 17.39 -26.55
C PHE A 292 -2.73 16.58 -26.72
N THR A 293 -3.79 16.91 -25.98
CA THR A 293 -5.10 16.27 -26.12
C THR A 293 -5.68 16.49 -27.53
N SER A 294 -5.59 17.72 -28.05
CA SER A 294 -6.03 18.09 -29.40
C SER A 294 -5.18 17.43 -30.51
N LEU A 295 -3.88 17.25 -30.30
CA LEU A 295 -3.02 16.50 -31.23
C LEU A 295 -3.37 15.02 -31.23
N LYS A 296 -3.56 14.41 -30.06
CA LYS A 296 -3.92 13.00 -29.93
C LYS A 296 -5.27 12.68 -30.59
N SER A 297 -6.26 13.57 -30.47
CA SER A 297 -7.58 13.37 -31.08
C SER A 297 -7.58 13.46 -32.60
N ARG A 298 -6.66 14.23 -33.19
CA ARG A 298 -6.52 14.40 -34.66
C ARG A 298 -5.54 13.41 -35.30
N ALA A 299 -4.68 12.78 -34.51
CA ALA A 299 -3.72 11.80 -35.00
C ALA A 299 -4.36 10.41 -35.18
N LYS A 300 -4.01 9.71 -36.27
CA LYS A 300 -4.35 8.29 -36.43
C LYS A 300 -3.40 7.44 -35.58
N ILE A 301 -3.76 7.24 -34.31
CA ILE A 301 -2.95 6.46 -33.35
C ILE A 301 -3.36 4.99 -33.40
N THR A 302 -2.43 4.10 -33.75
CA THR A 302 -2.60 2.65 -33.62
C THR A 302 -1.77 2.15 -32.45
N VAL A 303 -2.43 1.75 -31.36
CA VAL A 303 -1.75 1.20 -30.17
C VAL A 303 -1.69 -0.32 -30.27
N ASN A 304 -0.47 -0.88 -30.35
CA ASN A 304 -0.27 -2.32 -30.24
C ASN A 304 -0.44 -2.77 -28.79
N ARG A 305 -1.69 -3.08 -28.40
CA ARG A 305 -2.06 -3.46 -27.03
C ARG A 305 -1.33 -4.70 -26.50
N LYS A 306 -0.70 -5.51 -27.36
CA LYS A 306 0.12 -6.66 -26.93
C LYS A 306 1.45 -6.26 -26.27
N LEU A 307 1.94 -5.04 -26.52
CA LEU A 307 3.20 -4.52 -25.97
C LEU A 307 3.01 -3.58 -24.76
N VAL A 308 1.77 -3.16 -24.48
CA VAL A 308 1.45 -2.10 -23.48
C VAL A 308 0.63 -2.65 -22.31
N ALA A 309 0.29 -3.94 -22.30
CA ALA A 309 -0.27 -4.56 -21.10
C ALA A 309 0.77 -4.46 -19.98
N PRO A 310 0.39 -4.01 -18.76
CA PRO A 310 1.24 -4.23 -17.61
C PRO A 310 1.49 -5.74 -17.54
N GLN A 311 2.76 -6.15 -17.45
CA GLN A 311 3.04 -7.50 -16.99
C GLN A 311 2.37 -7.62 -15.63
N ALA A 312 1.26 -8.36 -15.59
CA ALA A 312 0.63 -8.74 -14.35
C ALA A 312 1.69 -9.54 -13.58
N GLN A 313 2.22 -8.91 -12.52
CA GLN A 313 2.91 -9.62 -11.45
C GLN A 313 1.86 -10.26 -10.56
#